data_AF-A0A1A0HKI4-F1
#
_entry.id   AF-A0A1A0HKI4-F1
#
_cell.length_a   1.000
_cell.length_b   1.000
_cell.length_c   1.000
_cell.angle_alpha   90.00
_cell.angle_beta   90.00
_cell.angle_gamma   90.00
#
_symmetry.space_group_name_H-M   'P 1'
#
loop_
_entity.id
_entity.type
_entity.pdbx_description
1 polymer ?
#
loop_
_entity_poly.entity_id
_entity_poly.type
_entity_poly.pdbx_seq_one_letter_code
_entity_poly.pdbx_strand_id
1 'polypeptide(L)'
;MKTPKLNTRPLRLLKKWGNSPTAWIRHNLFLLGYEKVRFYAYQKLSPLAIQKGGGFIKCVVADLNSFVKREWASEGELFLKICSSVHFFEDANIPDLRLFFTSVGSMMLSGKEKNVRIITDELLELYIEKLRGKISLDTPASKSERQILKISTNYYQTCKINYRTLYDPKIGPRSITIGDRTFSIKLPPLPQISSKQLLARALLHKEMYPALMLPGHTVHDQLSRSQILMAPATAKVLRYDLLFLDGLGDLLIASESCQILYQFRLLHPYSSDTSFGKKTFTLLKNILGTNSLLLRLATAYNMHLALEDPTVSTLLRESYIPQTFAKATADTDIGQYEEEFLADYFEQYSGALFLDLPEAAKEWLSELFERILALISDTYRINHRRDANALFDYRAWSVDVIGRSI
;
A
#
# COMPACT_ATOMS: atom_id res chain seq x y z
N MET A 1 13.83 -5.16 37.42
CA MET A 1 13.23 -5.71 36.18
C MET A 1 14.24 -5.60 35.05
N LYS A 2 14.73 -6.72 34.51
CA LYS A 2 15.73 -6.76 33.43
C LYS A 2 14.99 -6.88 32.10
N THR A 3 15.24 -5.94 31.19
CA THR A 3 14.85 -6.02 29.77
C THR A 3 15.45 -7.26 29.12
N PRO A 4 14.72 -8.00 28.26
CA PRO A 4 15.30 -9.12 27.55
C PRO A 4 16.22 -8.58 26.44
N LYS A 5 17.49 -8.95 26.50
CA LYS A 5 18.48 -8.66 25.46
C LYS A 5 18.14 -9.45 24.20
N LEU A 6 17.72 -8.75 23.14
CA LEU A 6 17.63 -9.27 21.77
C LEU A 6 19.04 -9.67 21.30
N ASN A 7 19.22 -10.96 21.03
CA ASN A 7 20.50 -11.58 20.74
C ASN A 7 20.90 -11.27 19.28
N THR A 8 21.90 -10.39 19.12
CA THR A 8 22.47 -9.95 17.86
C THR A 8 23.34 -11.04 17.23
N ARG A 9 22.81 -11.89 16.33
CA ARG A 9 23.57 -12.70 15.33
C ARG A 9 22.62 -13.31 14.28
N PRO A 10 22.36 -12.65 13.15
CA PRO A 10 21.24 -13.03 12.28
C PRO A 10 21.55 -14.18 11.30
N LEU A 11 22.83 -14.50 11.02
CA LEU A 11 23.20 -15.69 10.24
C LEU A 11 23.21 -16.99 11.07
N ARG A 12 23.37 -16.89 12.40
CA ARG A 12 23.13 -18.04 13.28
C ARG A 12 21.65 -18.32 13.48
N LEU A 13 20.71 -17.41 13.19
CA LEU A 13 19.29 -17.75 13.27
C LEU A 13 18.93 -18.78 12.18
N LEU A 14 19.43 -18.67 10.94
CA LEU A 14 19.17 -19.68 9.91
C LEU A 14 19.84 -21.05 10.19
N LYS A 15 20.98 -21.10 10.91
CA LYS A 15 21.66 -22.35 11.32
C LYS A 15 21.24 -22.90 12.70
N LYS A 16 20.72 -22.07 13.61
CA LYS A 16 20.29 -22.45 14.97
C LYS A 16 18.79 -22.77 15.03
N TRP A 17 18.07 -22.59 13.93
CA TRP A 17 16.79 -23.24 13.69
C TRP A 17 17.08 -24.70 13.33
N GLY A 18 17.32 -25.52 14.36
CA GLY A 18 17.48 -26.97 14.26
C GLY A 18 16.24 -27.70 13.72
N ASN A 19 15.23 -26.97 13.28
CA ASN A 19 14.15 -27.39 12.39
C ASN A 19 14.01 -26.28 11.34
N SER A 20 14.15 -26.63 10.06
CA SER A 20 13.90 -25.72 8.93
C SER A 20 12.66 -24.84 9.19
N PRO A 21 12.70 -23.51 8.95
CA PRO A 21 11.50 -22.69 9.10
C PRO A 21 10.34 -23.35 8.36
N THR A 22 9.21 -23.50 9.06
CA THR A 22 7.99 -24.08 8.48
C THR A 22 7.71 -23.41 7.13
N ALA A 23 7.09 -24.14 6.20
CA ALA A 23 6.91 -23.66 4.82
C ALA A 23 6.22 -22.28 4.74
N TRP A 24 5.38 -21.94 5.72
CA TRP A 24 4.72 -20.64 5.81
C TRP A 24 5.67 -19.51 6.24
N ILE A 25 6.60 -19.76 7.17
CA ILE A 25 7.58 -18.74 7.62
C ILE A 25 8.49 -18.36 6.46
N ARG A 26 9.01 -19.36 5.72
CA ARG A 26 9.82 -19.11 4.52
C ARG A 26 9.04 -18.31 3.48
N HIS A 27 7.77 -18.63 3.28
CA HIS A 27 6.91 -17.88 2.36
C HIS A 27 6.66 -16.44 2.81
N ASN A 28 6.40 -16.22 4.11
CA ASN A 28 6.25 -14.89 4.68
C ASN A 28 7.52 -14.06 4.53
N LEU A 29 8.69 -14.61 4.88
CA LEU A 29 9.98 -13.92 4.74
C LEU A 29 10.25 -13.53 3.29
N PHE A 30 9.99 -14.44 2.35
CA PHE A 30 10.08 -14.14 0.92
C PHE A 30 9.18 -12.96 0.53
N LEU A 31 7.90 -12.99 0.91
CA LEU A 31 6.96 -11.93 0.58
C LEU A 31 7.33 -10.60 1.24
N LEU A 32 7.67 -10.61 2.53
CA LEU A 32 8.09 -9.42 3.27
C LEU A 32 9.31 -8.77 2.61
N GLY A 33 10.33 -9.56 2.25
CA GLY A 33 11.51 -9.05 1.57
C GLY A 33 11.19 -8.50 0.18
N TYR A 34 10.35 -9.21 -0.58
CA TYR A 34 9.89 -8.79 -1.90
C TYR A 34 9.14 -7.45 -1.86
N GLU A 35 8.12 -7.32 -0.99
CA GLU A 35 7.33 -6.09 -0.90
C GLU A 35 8.16 -4.92 -0.36
N LYS A 36 9.07 -5.15 0.61
CA LYS A 36 9.91 -4.07 1.15
C LYS A 36 10.88 -3.52 0.12
N VAL A 37 11.48 -4.36 -0.73
CA VAL A 37 12.31 -3.89 -1.85
C VAL A 37 11.49 -3.05 -2.82
N ARG A 38 10.30 -3.51 -3.21
CA ARG A 38 9.40 -2.76 -4.11
C ARG A 38 8.97 -1.43 -3.50
N PHE A 39 8.62 -1.43 -2.22
CA PHE A 39 8.21 -0.24 -1.47
C PHE A 39 9.33 0.81 -1.43
N TYR A 40 10.54 0.42 -0.99
CA TYR A 40 11.66 1.36 -0.95
C TYR A 40 12.08 1.82 -2.34
N ALA A 41 11.99 0.93 -3.35
CA ALA A 41 12.26 1.31 -4.72
C ALA A 41 11.26 2.36 -5.23
N TYR A 42 9.96 2.16 -4.99
CA TYR A 42 8.92 3.11 -5.35
C TYR A 42 9.14 4.48 -4.70
N GLN A 43 9.53 4.51 -3.42
CA GLN A 43 9.88 5.74 -2.70
C GLN A 43 11.07 6.46 -3.34
N LYS A 44 12.14 5.73 -3.65
CA LYS A 44 13.35 6.29 -4.25
C LYS A 44 13.12 6.83 -5.65
N LEU A 45 12.21 6.20 -6.40
CA LEU A 45 11.82 6.64 -7.73
C LEU A 45 10.81 7.80 -7.71
N SER A 46 10.29 8.21 -6.54
CA SER A 46 9.31 9.28 -6.41
C SER A 46 9.67 10.59 -7.13
N PRO A 47 10.94 11.06 -7.14
CA PRO A 47 11.30 12.28 -7.87
C PRO A 47 11.08 12.16 -9.40
N LEU A 48 11.05 10.93 -9.92
CA LEU A 48 10.83 10.63 -11.34
C LEU A 48 9.36 10.51 -11.72
N ALA A 49 8.46 10.43 -10.73
CA ALA A 49 7.01 10.30 -10.97
C ALA A 49 6.52 11.44 -11.86
N ILE A 50 7.09 12.63 -11.65
CA ILE A 50 6.83 13.84 -12.40
C ILE A 50 7.37 13.76 -13.83
N GLN A 51 8.59 13.27 -14.02
CA GLN A 51 9.34 13.36 -15.28
C GLN A 51 8.98 12.26 -16.28
N LYS A 52 8.78 11.04 -15.77
CA LYS A 52 8.56 9.83 -16.57
C LYS A 52 7.15 9.27 -16.37
N GLY A 53 6.38 9.86 -15.45
CA GLY A 53 5.04 9.43 -15.08
C GLY A 53 5.02 8.31 -14.06
N GLY A 54 3.91 8.18 -13.33
CA GLY A 54 3.72 7.08 -12.38
C GLY A 54 3.71 5.69 -13.05
N GLY A 55 3.37 5.61 -14.34
CA GLY A 55 3.47 4.38 -15.13
C GLY A 55 4.91 3.87 -15.25
N PHE A 56 5.89 4.78 -15.41
CA PHE A 56 7.31 4.39 -15.46
C PHE A 56 7.77 3.78 -14.13
N ILE A 57 7.42 4.38 -13.00
CA ILE A 57 7.76 3.84 -11.68
C ILE A 57 7.16 2.44 -11.51
N LYS A 58 5.87 2.27 -11.86
CA LYS A 58 5.22 0.96 -11.80
C LYS A 58 5.94 -0.09 -12.66
N CYS A 59 6.37 0.27 -13.88
CA CYS A 59 7.16 -0.61 -14.75
C CYS A 59 8.49 -1.01 -14.10
N VAL A 60 9.28 -0.04 -13.61
CA VAL A 60 10.57 -0.33 -12.96
C VAL A 60 10.38 -1.26 -11.77
N VAL A 61 9.45 -0.93 -10.87
CA VAL A 61 9.18 -1.71 -9.65
C VAL A 61 8.68 -3.12 -9.97
N ALA A 62 7.90 -3.30 -11.04
CA ALA A 62 7.47 -4.62 -11.52
C ALA A 62 8.65 -5.44 -12.09
N ASP A 63 9.55 -4.78 -12.83
CA ASP A 63 10.70 -5.40 -13.49
C ASP A 63 11.81 -5.81 -12.53
N LEU A 64 11.89 -5.19 -11.34
CA LEU A 64 12.93 -5.50 -10.35
C LEU A 64 13.00 -7.00 -10.02
N ASN A 65 11.86 -7.69 -9.94
CA ASN A 65 11.85 -9.12 -9.67
C ASN A 65 12.60 -9.93 -10.74
N SER A 66 12.27 -9.66 -12.00
CA SER A 66 12.86 -10.33 -13.15
C SER A 66 14.33 -9.95 -13.31
N PHE A 67 14.69 -8.71 -12.94
CA PHE A 67 16.06 -8.25 -12.91
C PHE A 67 16.88 -8.98 -11.85
N VAL A 68 16.43 -9.01 -10.58
CA VAL A 68 17.09 -9.79 -9.51
C VAL A 68 17.19 -11.25 -9.92
N LYS A 69 16.14 -11.86 -10.46
CA LYS A 69 16.18 -13.25 -10.90
C LYS A 69 17.30 -13.52 -11.90
N ARG A 70 17.55 -12.61 -12.84
CA ARG A 70 18.61 -12.72 -13.85
C ARG A 70 19.99 -12.44 -13.28
N GLU A 71 20.14 -11.34 -12.56
CA GLU A 71 21.43 -10.85 -12.08
C GLU A 71 21.95 -11.61 -10.86
N TRP A 72 21.03 -12.02 -9.97
CA TRP A 72 21.38 -12.79 -8.78
C TRP A 72 21.75 -14.22 -9.15
N ALA A 73 21.00 -14.87 -10.05
CA ALA A 73 21.22 -16.26 -10.47
C ALA A 73 22.54 -16.48 -11.21
N SER A 74 23.10 -15.45 -11.83
CA SER A 74 24.35 -15.53 -12.59
C SER A 74 25.58 -15.12 -11.79
N GLU A 75 25.47 -14.96 -10.47
CA GLU A 75 26.50 -14.28 -9.64
C GLU A 75 26.97 -12.97 -10.27
N GLY A 76 26.00 -12.24 -10.87
CA GLY A 76 26.27 -11.04 -11.64
C GLY A 76 26.75 -9.88 -10.77
N GLU A 77 26.98 -8.75 -11.41
CA GLU A 77 27.45 -7.52 -10.76
C GLU A 77 26.60 -7.12 -9.53
N LEU A 78 25.28 -7.39 -9.57
CA LEU A 78 24.37 -7.17 -8.44
C LEU A 78 24.76 -7.97 -7.20
N PHE A 79 25.08 -9.25 -7.38
CA PHE A 79 25.46 -10.15 -6.28
C PHE A 79 26.75 -9.64 -5.63
N LEU A 80 27.75 -9.28 -6.45
CA LEU A 80 29.03 -8.76 -5.96
C LEU A 80 28.86 -7.44 -5.21
N LYS A 81 28.11 -6.48 -5.76
CA LYS A 81 27.81 -5.18 -5.11
C LYS A 81 27.07 -5.36 -3.78
N ILE A 82 26.08 -6.24 -3.72
CA ILE A 82 25.32 -6.47 -2.48
C ILE A 82 26.16 -7.20 -1.42
N CYS A 83 26.98 -8.18 -1.82
CA CYS A 83 27.87 -8.89 -0.89
C CYS A 83 28.94 -7.96 -0.29
N SER A 84 29.48 -7.02 -1.07
CA SER A 84 30.44 -6.03 -0.57
C SER A 84 29.78 -4.96 0.31
N SER A 85 28.58 -4.49 -0.06
CA SER A 85 27.85 -3.46 0.70
C SER A 85 27.15 -4.01 1.95
N VAL A 86 26.84 -5.32 2.00
CA VAL A 86 26.14 -5.96 3.12
C VAL A 86 26.73 -7.34 3.43
N HIS A 87 27.56 -7.40 4.49
CA HIS A 87 28.18 -8.61 5.06
C HIS A 87 27.20 -9.74 5.50
N PHE A 88 25.90 -9.59 5.26
CA PHE A 88 24.91 -10.62 5.55
C PHE A 88 24.90 -11.75 4.52
N PHE A 89 25.35 -11.48 3.29
CA PHE A 89 25.31 -12.45 2.20
C PHE A 89 26.62 -13.22 1.99
N GLU A 90 27.70 -12.86 2.69
CA GLU A 90 29.03 -13.48 2.56
C GLU A 90 29.04 -14.99 2.84
N ASP A 91 28.14 -15.47 3.71
CA ASP A 91 28.02 -16.90 4.07
C ASP A 91 27.04 -17.68 3.16
N ALA A 92 26.36 -17.01 2.21
CA ALA A 92 25.26 -17.58 1.43
C ALA A 92 25.74 -18.10 0.06
N ASN A 93 26.28 -19.31 0.05
CA ASN A 93 26.84 -19.98 -1.15
C ASN A 93 25.82 -20.41 -2.23
N ILE A 94 24.62 -19.82 -2.34
CA ILE A 94 23.68 -20.18 -3.41
C ILE A 94 22.97 -18.95 -3.97
N PRO A 95 23.16 -18.63 -5.27
CA PRO A 95 22.44 -17.59 -5.97
C PRO A 95 20.98 -18.00 -6.27
N ASP A 96 20.12 -18.02 -5.25
CA ASP A 96 18.67 -18.27 -5.38
C ASP A 96 17.85 -17.02 -5.07
N LEU A 97 17.01 -16.59 -6.02
CA LEU A 97 16.03 -15.50 -5.86
C LEU A 97 15.18 -15.65 -4.59
N ARG A 98 14.76 -16.87 -4.26
CA ARG A 98 13.96 -17.14 -3.07
C ARG A 98 14.76 -16.90 -1.80
N LEU A 99 16.02 -17.31 -1.79
CA LEU A 99 16.92 -17.07 -0.66
C LEU A 99 17.23 -15.57 -0.53
N PHE A 100 17.44 -14.86 -1.65
CA PHE A 100 17.63 -13.41 -1.65
C PHE A 100 16.49 -12.68 -0.92
N PHE A 101 15.25 -12.86 -1.37
CA PHE A 101 14.12 -12.18 -0.72
C PHE A 101 13.82 -12.71 0.68
N THR A 102 14.07 -14.00 0.96
CA THR A 102 13.96 -14.54 2.32
C THR A 102 14.96 -13.88 3.28
N SER A 103 16.19 -13.67 2.82
CA SER A 103 17.24 -12.98 3.57
C SER A 103 16.87 -11.53 3.84
N VAL A 104 16.37 -10.81 2.83
CA VAL A 104 15.86 -9.44 3.00
C VAL A 104 14.72 -9.40 4.02
N GLY A 105 13.73 -10.30 3.92
CA GLY A 105 12.65 -10.39 4.91
C GLY A 105 13.16 -10.68 6.32
N SER A 106 14.19 -11.52 6.45
CA SER A 106 14.83 -11.78 7.75
C SER A 106 15.52 -10.54 8.32
N MET A 107 16.10 -9.68 7.48
CA MET A 107 16.70 -8.42 7.92
C MET A 107 15.64 -7.50 8.53
N MET A 108 14.48 -7.39 7.89
CA MET A 108 13.35 -6.57 8.36
C MET A 108 12.90 -6.99 9.76
N LEU A 109 12.72 -8.29 10.00
CA LEU A 109 12.33 -8.80 11.33
C LEU A 109 13.43 -8.65 12.39
N SER A 110 14.70 -8.58 11.97
CA SER A 110 15.84 -8.41 12.88
C SER A 110 16.20 -6.95 13.19
N GLY A 111 15.37 -5.98 12.76
CA GLY A 111 15.63 -4.55 12.96
C GLY A 111 16.73 -3.99 12.07
N LYS A 112 17.07 -4.67 10.96
CA LYS A 112 18.12 -4.26 10.01
C LYS A 112 17.56 -3.56 8.77
N GLU A 113 16.53 -2.73 8.95
CA GLU A 113 15.87 -2.01 7.84
C GLU A 113 16.86 -1.18 7.00
N LYS A 114 17.87 -0.56 7.64
CA LYS A 114 18.92 0.20 6.94
C LYS A 114 19.63 -0.63 5.85
N ASN A 115 19.90 -1.91 6.11
CA ASN A 115 20.55 -2.77 5.14
C ASN A 115 19.65 -3.06 3.94
N VAL A 116 18.35 -3.19 4.17
CA VAL A 116 17.36 -3.39 3.08
C VAL A 116 17.30 -2.16 2.18
N ARG A 117 17.41 -0.95 2.75
CA ARG A 117 17.51 0.30 1.98
C ARG A 117 18.77 0.33 1.12
N ILE A 118 19.93 -0.03 1.68
CA ILE A 118 21.20 -0.12 0.94
C ILE A 118 21.08 -1.12 -0.22
N ILE A 119 20.55 -2.32 0.03
CA ILE A 119 20.32 -3.35 -1.00
C ILE A 119 19.42 -2.82 -2.12
N THR A 120 18.38 -2.07 -1.75
CA THR A 120 17.44 -1.50 -2.73
C THR A 120 18.11 -0.40 -3.56
N ASP A 121 18.97 0.40 -2.95
CA ASP A 121 19.74 1.44 -3.65
C ASP A 121 20.68 0.80 -4.69
N GLU A 122 21.50 -0.18 -4.29
CA GLU A 122 22.39 -0.93 -5.20
C GLU A 122 21.62 -1.61 -6.35
N LEU A 123 20.46 -2.19 -6.04
CA LEU A 123 19.58 -2.82 -7.01
C LEU A 123 19.06 -1.83 -8.05
N LEU A 124 18.59 -0.66 -7.60
CA LEU A 124 18.05 0.37 -8.47
C LEU A 124 19.13 1.01 -9.34
N GLU A 125 20.27 1.35 -8.74
CA GLU A 125 21.40 1.95 -9.45
C GLU A 125 21.84 1.04 -10.61
N LEU A 126 22.10 -0.24 -10.33
CA LEU A 126 22.50 -1.19 -11.35
C LEU A 126 21.41 -1.45 -12.39
N TYR A 127 20.13 -1.52 -11.99
CA TYR A 127 19.02 -1.67 -12.93
C TYR A 127 18.95 -0.50 -13.92
N ILE A 128 19.14 0.72 -13.43
CA ILE A 128 19.12 1.94 -14.24
C ILE A 128 20.36 2.02 -15.15
N GLU A 129 21.55 1.66 -14.66
CA GLU A 129 22.77 1.57 -15.46
C GLU A 129 22.60 0.60 -16.64
N LYS A 130 22.03 -0.59 -16.39
CA LYS A 130 21.84 -1.63 -17.42
C LYS A 130 20.72 -1.33 -18.41
N LEU A 131 19.81 -0.40 -18.11
CA LEU A 131 18.76 0.06 -19.02
C LEU A 131 19.29 0.84 -20.25
N ARG A 132 20.62 0.96 -20.44
CA ARG A 132 21.29 1.60 -21.58
C ARG A 132 20.74 3.01 -21.88
N GLY A 133 21.08 3.96 -21.01
CA GLY A 133 21.21 5.39 -21.37
C GLY A 133 19.94 6.19 -21.71
N LYS A 134 18.72 5.66 -21.55
CA LYS A 134 17.49 6.41 -21.84
C LYS A 134 16.92 7.21 -20.66
N ILE A 135 17.40 7.00 -19.45
CA ILE A 135 16.84 7.60 -18.23
C ILE A 135 17.99 8.09 -17.35
N SER A 136 18.30 9.39 -17.41
CA SER A 136 19.00 10.05 -16.32
C SER A 136 17.99 10.36 -15.23
N LEU A 137 18.27 9.87 -14.01
CA LEU A 137 17.50 10.17 -12.80
C LEU A 137 17.41 11.68 -12.50
N ASP A 138 18.35 12.45 -13.04
CA ASP A 138 18.52 13.88 -12.77
C ASP A 138 17.91 14.77 -13.86
N THR A 139 17.14 14.22 -14.81
CA THR A 139 16.57 15.02 -15.91
C THR A 139 15.57 16.04 -15.35
N PRO A 140 15.82 17.35 -15.40
CA PRO A 140 14.90 18.30 -14.78
C PRO A 140 13.53 18.31 -15.46
N ALA A 141 12.45 18.34 -14.67
CA ALA A 141 11.11 18.61 -15.20
C ALA A 141 11.13 19.91 -16.03
N SER A 142 10.41 19.92 -17.14
CA SER A 142 10.31 21.08 -18.03
C SER A 142 9.72 22.29 -17.29
N LYS A 143 10.00 23.50 -17.79
CA LYS A 143 9.45 24.74 -17.22
C LYS A 143 7.92 24.73 -17.16
N SER A 144 7.27 24.14 -18.16
CA SER A 144 5.80 23.99 -18.21
C SER A 144 5.30 23.04 -17.13
N GLU A 145 5.89 21.84 -16.99
CA GLU A 145 5.51 20.87 -15.95
C GLU A 145 5.67 21.45 -14.54
N ARG A 146 6.78 22.13 -14.27
CA ARG A 146 7.00 22.81 -12.98
C ARG A 146 5.92 23.85 -12.71
N GLN A 147 5.48 24.59 -13.72
CA GLN A 147 4.42 25.59 -13.56
C GLN A 147 3.05 24.94 -13.33
N ILE A 148 2.72 23.85 -14.04
CA ILE A 148 1.49 23.07 -13.82
C ILE A 148 1.45 22.56 -12.37
N LEU A 149 2.54 21.97 -11.89
CA LEU A 149 2.64 21.45 -10.53
C LEU A 149 2.58 22.56 -9.48
N LYS A 150 3.15 23.74 -9.76
CA LYS A 150 3.04 24.91 -8.89
C LYS A 150 1.59 25.37 -8.75
N ILE A 151 0.85 25.43 -9.86
CA ILE A 151 -0.58 25.77 -9.86
C ILE A 151 -1.40 24.73 -9.09
N SER A 152 -1.14 23.46 -9.33
CA SER A 152 -1.82 22.34 -8.65
C SER A 152 -1.54 22.36 -7.14
N THR A 153 -0.29 22.59 -6.76
CA THR A 153 0.13 22.76 -5.36
C THR A 153 -0.60 23.91 -4.69
N ASN A 154 -0.73 25.05 -5.36
CA ASN A 154 -1.48 26.19 -4.85
C ASN A 154 -2.97 25.84 -4.64
N TYR A 155 -3.58 25.08 -5.56
CA TYR A 155 -4.94 24.57 -5.38
C TYR A 155 -5.05 23.67 -4.14
N TYR A 156 -4.17 22.68 -3.97
CA TYR A 156 -4.18 21.79 -2.80
C TYR A 156 -4.01 22.54 -1.47
N GLN A 157 -3.26 23.64 -1.45
CA GLN A 157 -3.08 24.47 -0.26
C GLN A 157 -4.32 25.32 0.05
N THR A 158 -5.11 25.69 -0.96
CA THR A 158 -6.21 26.66 -0.83
C THR A 158 -7.59 26.01 -0.82
N CYS A 159 -7.74 24.80 -1.35
CA CYS A 159 -9.01 24.08 -1.37
C CYS A 159 -9.57 23.89 0.05
N LYS A 160 -10.90 23.77 0.15
CA LYS A 160 -11.58 23.55 1.42
C LYS A 160 -11.64 22.06 1.73
N ILE A 161 -11.43 21.70 2.99
CA ILE A 161 -11.49 20.32 3.47
C ILE A 161 -12.38 20.30 4.70
N ASN A 162 -13.34 19.39 4.71
CA ASN A 162 -14.19 19.15 5.85
C ASN A 162 -13.48 18.25 6.88
N TYR A 163 -12.68 18.88 7.73
CA TYR A 163 -11.96 18.17 8.81
C TYR A 163 -12.91 17.48 9.80
N ARG A 164 -14.13 18.00 10.00
CA ARG A 164 -15.10 17.35 10.86
C ARG A 164 -15.50 15.99 10.30
N THR A 165 -15.81 15.93 9.00
CA THR A 165 -16.12 14.69 8.28
C THR A 165 -15.03 13.63 8.40
N LEU A 166 -13.76 14.01 8.58
CA LEU A 166 -12.62 13.07 8.71
C LEU A 166 -12.25 12.71 10.15
N TYR A 167 -12.37 13.64 11.10
CA TYR A 167 -11.73 13.50 12.41
C TYR A 167 -12.65 13.72 13.61
N ASP A 168 -13.87 14.23 13.42
CA ASP A 168 -14.76 14.51 14.54
C ASP A 168 -15.27 13.20 15.18
N PRO A 169 -14.91 12.91 16.45
CA PRO A 169 -15.37 11.71 17.15
C PRO A 169 -16.88 11.71 17.41
N LYS A 170 -17.55 12.87 17.33
CA LYS A 170 -19.00 13.02 17.55
C LYS A 170 -19.84 12.62 16.34
N ILE A 171 -19.26 12.50 15.15
CA ILE A 171 -19.94 11.96 13.97
C ILE A 171 -20.25 10.45 14.15
N GLY A 172 -19.72 9.85 15.21
CA GLY A 172 -20.04 8.51 15.67
C GLY A 172 -18.82 7.59 15.56
N PRO A 173 -18.79 6.49 16.34
CA PRO A 173 -17.75 5.49 16.19
C PRO A 173 -17.80 4.94 14.76
N ARG A 174 -16.70 5.10 14.02
CA ARG A 174 -16.56 4.55 12.68
C ARG A 174 -16.50 3.04 12.81
N SER A 175 -17.32 2.33 12.05
CA SER A 175 -17.32 0.88 12.07
C SER A 175 -17.56 0.32 10.68
N ILE A 176 -16.94 -0.82 10.39
CA ILE A 176 -17.30 -1.64 9.25
C ILE A 176 -18.09 -2.85 9.74
N THR A 177 -19.13 -3.22 9.01
CA THR A 177 -19.84 -4.47 9.22
C THR A 177 -19.26 -5.56 8.34
N ILE A 178 -19.10 -6.75 8.90
CA ILE A 178 -18.58 -7.94 8.24
C ILE A 178 -19.65 -9.06 8.27
N GLY A 179 -19.71 -9.86 7.22
CA GLY A 179 -20.67 -10.95 7.01
C GLY A 179 -22.08 -10.45 6.70
N ASP A 180 -23.07 -11.19 7.20
CA ASP A 180 -24.51 -10.86 7.13
C ASP A 180 -24.90 -9.68 8.05
N ARG A 181 -24.00 -8.70 8.24
CA ARG A 181 -24.14 -7.53 9.13
C ARG A 181 -24.26 -7.87 10.62
N THR A 182 -23.94 -9.10 10.99
CA THR A 182 -24.01 -9.60 12.37
C THR A 182 -22.83 -9.12 13.21
N PHE A 183 -21.68 -8.84 12.59
CA PHE A 183 -20.47 -8.42 13.28
C PHE A 183 -20.04 -7.01 12.86
N SER A 184 -19.70 -6.17 13.84
CA SER A 184 -19.24 -4.80 13.64
C SER A 184 -17.85 -4.62 14.23
N ILE A 185 -16.92 -4.12 13.42
CA ILE A 185 -15.58 -3.74 13.87
C ILE A 185 -15.55 -2.24 14.08
N LYS A 186 -15.34 -1.81 15.32
CA LYS A 186 -15.02 -0.40 15.61
C LYS A 186 -13.62 -0.10 15.09
N LEU A 187 -13.51 0.90 14.23
CA LEU A 187 -12.23 1.34 13.65
C LEU A 187 -11.45 2.19 14.67
N PRO A 188 -10.11 2.18 14.63
CA PRO A 188 -9.31 3.15 15.36
C PRO A 188 -9.55 4.58 14.82
N PRO A 189 -9.22 5.63 15.57
CA PRO A 189 -9.24 6.99 15.06
C PRO A 189 -8.36 7.14 13.81
N LEU A 190 -8.79 7.94 12.84
CA LEU A 190 -7.99 8.24 11.66
C LEU A 190 -6.86 9.21 12.06
N PRO A 191 -5.57 8.87 11.89
CA PRO A 191 -4.47 9.78 12.20
C PRO A 191 -4.50 10.97 11.28
N GLN A 192 -4.30 12.18 11.83
CA GLN A 192 -4.40 13.42 11.08
C GLN A 192 -3.12 13.70 10.29
N ILE A 193 -3.27 13.94 8.98
CA ILE A 193 -2.19 14.44 8.12
C ILE A 193 -2.00 15.94 8.39
N SER A 194 -0.78 16.33 8.75
CA SER A 194 -0.38 17.69 9.12
C SER A 194 -0.33 18.61 7.90
N SER A 195 0.21 18.12 6.80
CA SER A 195 0.29 18.88 5.55
C SER A 195 -1.06 18.95 4.85
N LYS A 196 -1.68 20.14 4.83
CA LYS A 196 -2.94 20.38 4.11
C LYS A 196 -2.82 20.03 2.61
N GLN A 197 -1.71 20.40 1.98
CA GLN A 197 -1.45 20.09 0.58
C GLN A 197 -1.49 18.57 0.34
N LEU A 198 -0.84 17.81 1.22
CA LEU A 198 -0.76 16.37 1.09
C LEU A 198 -2.11 15.70 1.36
N LEU A 199 -2.85 16.18 2.36
CA LEU A 199 -4.21 15.75 2.64
C LEU A 199 -5.14 16.02 1.45
N ALA A 200 -5.10 17.23 0.88
CA ALA A 200 -5.91 17.56 -0.30
C ALA A 200 -5.62 16.63 -1.48
N ARG A 201 -4.35 16.29 -1.72
CA ARG A 201 -3.95 15.31 -2.75
C ARG A 201 -4.48 13.92 -2.44
N ALA A 202 -4.43 13.48 -1.18
CA ALA A 202 -4.96 12.19 -0.76
C ALA A 202 -6.48 12.08 -0.88
N LEU A 203 -7.19 13.22 -0.83
CA LEU A 203 -8.65 13.31 -0.96
C LEU A 203 -9.09 13.64 -2.40
N LEU A 204 -8.15 13.75 -3.34
CA LEU A 204 -8.44 13.97 -4.76
C LEU A 204 -7.98 12.76 -5.55
N HIS A 205 -8.93 11.88 -5.87
CA HIS A 205 -8.64 10.66 -6.61
C HIS A 205 -7.95 10.95 -7.95
N LYS A 206 -7.00 10.10 -8.35
CA LYS A 206 -6.18 10.27 -9.57
C LYS A 206 -6.99 10.51 -10.83
N GLU A 207 -8.19 9.94 -10.95
CA GLU A 207 -9.08 10.11 -12.10
C GLU A 207 -9.94 11.39 -12.04
N MET A 208 -9.84 12.19 -10.97
CA MET A 208 -10.56 13.47 -10.82
C MET A 208 -9.82 14.67 -11.44
N TYR A 209 -8.63 14.45 -12.02
CA TYR A 209 -7.91 15.50 -12.74
C TYR A 209 -8.74 16.22 -13.82
N PRO A 210 -9.73 15.60 -14.52
CA PRO A 210 -10.55 16.32 -15.50
C PRO A 210 -11.36 17.46 -14.88
N ALA A 211 -11.81 17.31 -13.63
CA ALA A 211 -12.55 18.36 -12.93
C ALA A 211 -11.71 19.64 -12.78
N LEU A 212 -10.40 19.48 -12.56
CA LEU A 212 -9.47 20.60 -12.44
C LEU A 212 -9.27 21.38 -13.75
N MET A 213 -9.56 20.72 -14.88
CA MET A 213 -9.40 21.25 -16.23
C MET A 213 -10.71 21.84 -16.80
N LEU A 214 -11.81 21.83 -16.05
CA LEU A 214 -13.06 22.41 -16.51
C LEU A 214 -13.06 23.94 -16.42
N PRO A 215 -13.67 24.67 -17.38
CA PRO A 215 -13.82 26.12 -17.31
C PRO A 215 -14.51 26.56 -16.00
N GLY A 216 -14.01 27.64 -15.40
CA GLY A 216 -14.52 28.15 -14.11
C GLY A 216 -13.92 27.46 -12.89
N HIS A 217 -13.14 26.39 -13.06
CA HIS A 217 -12.34 25.83 -11.98
C HIS A 217 -11.06 26.67 -11.77
N THR A 218 -10.65 26.86 -10.51
CA THR A 218 -9.52 27.72 -10.15
C THR A 218 -8.19 27.32 -10.80
N VAL A 219 -7.95 26.01 -10.95
CA VAL A 219 -6.77 25.46 -11.64
C VAL A 219 -6.80 25.78 -13.13
N HIS A 220 -7.94 25.55 -13.81
CA HIS A 220 -8.12 25.88 -15.21
C HIS A 220 -7.80 27.36 -15.47
N ASP A 221 -8.38 28.26 -14.68
CA ASP A 221 -8.19 29.70 -14.86
C ASP A 221 -6.73 30.13 -14.67
N GLN A 222 -6.03 29.54 -13.69
CA GLN A 222 -4.60 29.81 -13.47
C GLN A 222 -3.71 29.27 -14.59
N LEU A 223 -4.04 28.10 -15.14
CA LEU A 223 -3.34 27.54 -16.28
C LEU A 223 -3.54 28.39 -17.54
N SER A 224 -4.77 28.82 -17.82
CA SER A 224 -5.08 29.72 -18.94
C SER A 224 -4.35 31.06 -18.82
N ARG A 225 -4.32 31.67 -17.62
CA ARG A 225 -3.54 32.91 -17.37
C ARG A 225 -2.05 32.72 -17.57
N SER A 226 -1.54 31.52 -17.30
CA SER A 226 -0.14 31.15 -17.51
C SER A 226 0.16 30.72 -18.96
N GLN A 227 -0.80 30.87 -19.88
CA GLN A 227 -0.71 30.45 -21.29
C GLN A 227 -0.42 28.95 -21.47
N ILE A 228 -0.84 28.11 -20.51
CA ILE A 228 -0.71 26.66 -20.58
C ILE A 228 -2.00 26.09 -21.20
N LEU A 229 -1.86 25.34 -22.29
CA LEU A 229 -2.99 24.73 -23.00
C LEU A 229 -3.60 23.58 -22.19
N MET A 230 -4.93 23.44 -22.26
CA MET A 230 -5.67 22.29 -21.70
C MET A 230 -5.53 21.06 -22.62
N ALA A 231 -4.31 20.61 -22.83
CA ALA A 231 -3.98 19.48 -23.70
C ALA A 231 -3.81 18.18 -22.90
N PRO A 232 -3.84 17.00 -23.56
CA PRO A 232 -3.56 15.71 -22.92
C PRO A 232 -2.23 15.67 -22.15
N ALA A 233 -1.22 16.44 -22.59
CA ALA A 233 0.06 16.55 -21.89
C ALA A 233 -0.08 17.19 -20.49
N THR A 234 -0.87 18.26 -20.37
CA THR A 234 -1.17 18.92 -19.08
C THR A 234 -1.95 17.98 -18.17
N ALA A 235 -2.95 17.32 -18.72
CA ALA A 235 -3.78 16.34 -18.02
C ALA A 235 -2.95 15.19 -17.43
N LYS A 236 -1.98 14.71 -18.22
CA LYS A 236 -1.04 13.65 -17.82
C LYS A 236 -0.17 14.06 -16.63
N VAL A 237 0.30 15.31 -16.57
CA VAL A 237 1.07 15.83 -15.42
C VAL A 237 0.22 15.83 -14.16
N LEU A 238 -1.02 16.34 -14.24
CA LEU A 238 -1.97 16.37 -13.11
C LEU A 238 -2.28 14.95 -12.60
N ARG A 239 -2.62 14.04 -13.52
CA ARG A 239 -2.92 12.64 -13.18
C ARG A 239 -1.74 11.95 -12.48
N TYR A 240 -0.51 12.17 -12.95
CA TYR A 240 0.67 11.53 -12.37
C TYR A 240 1.07 12.08 -11.01
N ASP A 241 0.83 13.36 -10.76
CA ASP A 241 1.01 13.93 -9.44
C ASP A 241 0.10 13.26 -8.39
N LEU A 242 -1.13 12.90 -8.78
CA LEU A 242 -2.08 12.22 -7.89
C LEU A 242 -1.83 10.71 -7.78
N LEU A 243 -1.43 10.04 -8.87
CA LEU A 243 -1.18 8.60 -8.93
C LEU A 243 -0.08 8.09 -7.98
N PHE A 244 0.84 8.97 -7.54
CA PHE A 244 1.96 8.55 -6.70
C PHE A 244 1.52 8.04 -5.31
N LEU A 245 0.55 8.71 -4.68
CA LEU A 245 0.12 8.37 -3.31
C LEU A 245 -0.58 7.02 -3.26
N ASP A 246 -1.39 6.74 -4.28
CA ASP A 246 -2.08 5.48 -4.54
C ASP A 246 -1.09 4.30 -4.56
N GLY A 247 -0.11 4.34 -5.46
CA GLY A 247 0.88 3.27 -5.58
C GLY A 247 1.80 3.12 -4.35
N LEU A 248 2.08 4.22 -3.63
CA LEU A 248 2.81 4.15 -2.37
C LEU A 248 1.98 3.48 -1.27
N GLY A 249 0.69 3.80 -1.20
CA GLY A 249 -0.27 3.22 -0.27
C GLY A 249 -0.48 1.72 -0.45
N ASP A 250 -0.72 1.27 -1.69
CA ASP A 250 -0.82 -0.15 -2.04
C ASP A 250 0.41 -0.93 -1.56
N LEU A 251 1.61 -0.46 -1.91
CA LEU A 251 2.87 -1.10 -1.51
C LEU A 251 3.07 -1.09 0.02
N LEU A 252 2.66 -0.02 0.71
CA LEU A 252 2.69 0.04 2.17
C LEU A 252 1.76 -1.01 2.77
N ILE A 253 0.49 -1.06 2.35
CA ILE A 253 -0.51 -2.00 2.84
C ILE A 253 -0.05 -3.44 2.61
N ALA A 254 0.43 -3.76 1.41
CA ALA A 254 0.95 -5.09 1.09
C ALA A 254 2.13 -5.50 1.98
N SER A 255 3.02 -4.54 2.26
CA SER A 255 4.20 -4.74 3.10
C SER A 255 3.85 -4.93 4.57
N GLU A 256 3.04 -4.04 5.13
CA GLU A 256 2.62 -4.09 6.54
C GLU A 256 1.72 -5.29 6.80
N SER A 257 0.86 -5.68 5.86
CA SER A 257 0.05 -6.91 5.97
C SER A 257 0.91 -8.15 6.22
N CYS A 258 2.07 -8.28 5.56
CA CYS A 258 2.98 -9.40 5.80
C CYS A 258 3.56 -9.37 7.22
N GLN A 259 3.97 -8.19 7.69
CA GLN A 259 4.56 -8.00 9.02
C GLN A 259 3.53 -8.26 10.13
N ILE A 260 2.32 -7.71 9.99
CA ILE A 260 1.23 -7.85 10.94
C ILE A 260 0.76 -9.31 11.03
N LEU A 261 0.59 -10.01 9.89
CA LEU A 261 0.20 -11.42 9.90
C LEU A 261 1.25 -12.31 10.58
N TYR A 262 2.53 -12.00 10.40
CA TYR A 262 3.60 -12.68 11.10
C TYR A 262 3.50 -12.47 12.62
N GLN A 263 3.32 -11.23 13.07
CA GLN A 263 3.17 -10.90 14.50
C GLN A 263 1.90 -11.53 15.09
N PHE A 264 0.78 -11.42 14.39
CA PHE A 264 -0.51 -12.00 14.77
C PHE A 264 -0.40 -13.50 15.03
N ARG A 265 0.31 -14.24 14.15
CA ARG A 265 0.54 -15.68 14.31
C ARG A 265 1.40 -16.03 15.54
N LEU A 266 2.16 -15.10 16.09
CA LEU A 266 2.96 -15.32 17.30
C LEU A 266 2.15 -15.10 18.59
N LEU A 267 0.99 -14.46 18.52
CA LEU A 267 0.15 -14.18 19.69
C LEU A 267 -0.60 -15.44 20.16
N HIS A 268 -0.79 -15.60 21.47
CA HIS A 268 -1.63 -16.67 22.01
C HIS A 268 -3.12 -16.38 21.78
N PRO A 269 -3.95 -17.41 21.50
CA PRO A 269 -3.62 -18.83 21.34
C PRO A 269 -3.24 -19.24 19.90
N TYR A 270 -3.08 -18.30 18.97
CA TYR A 270 -2.75 -18.58 17.56
C TYR A 270 -1.36 -19.19 17.39
N SER A 271 -0.44 -18.87 18.30
CA SER A 271 0.90 -19.46 18.39
C SER A 271 0.88 -21.00 18.34
N SER A 272 -0.13 -21.62 18.97
CA SER A 272 -0.34 -23.07 19.04
C SER A 272 -1.20 -23.67 17.92
N ASP A 273 -1.78 -22.87 17.02
CA ASP A 273 -2.65 -23.38 15.96
C ASP A 273 -1.83 -24.05 14.83
N THR A 274 -1.95 -25.37 14.70
CA THR A 274 -1.25 -26.18 13.69
C THR A 274 -1.87 -26.10 12.29
N SER A 275 -3.11 -25.61 12.17
CA SER A 275 -3.82 -25.43 10.89
C SER A 275 -3.33 -24.20 10.11
N PHE A 276 -2.69 -23.25 10.79
CA PHE A 276 -2.16 -22.04 10.17
C PHE A 276 -0.92 -22.36 9.33
N GLY A 277 -1.16 -22.55 8.03
CA GLY A 277 -0.12 -22.84 7.05
C GLY A 277 0.01 -21.76 5.98
N LYS A 278 0.77 -22.08 4.93
CA LYS A 278 1.01 -21.18 3.79
C LYS A 278 -0.31 -20.71 3.15
N LYS A 279 -1.28 -21.61 2.96
CA LYS A 279 -2.59 -21.29 2.34
C LYS A 279 -3.35 -20.25 3.16
N THR A 280 -3.47 -20.47 4.46
CA THR A 280 -4.13 -19.55 5.41
C THR A 280 -3.46 -18.18 5.41
N PHE A 281 -2.13 -18.15 5.46
CA PHE A 281 -1.37 -16.90 5.38
C PHE A 281 -1.66 -16.13 4.08
N THR A 282 -1.58 -16.80 2.93
CA THR A 282 -1.86 -16.16 1.62
C THR A 282 -3.28 -15.63 1.55
N LEU A 283 -4.25 -16.41 2.05
CA LEU A 283 -5.66 -16.00 2.08
C LEU A 283 -5.88 -14.76 2.96
N LEU A 284 -5.35 -14.73 4.19
CA LEU A 284 -5.46 -13.56 5.07
C LEU A 284 -4.76 -12.33 4.49
N LYS A 285 -3.57 -12.51 3.88
CA LYS A 285 -2.86 -11.42 3.19
C LYS A 285 -3.75 -10.83 2.10
N ASN A 286 -4.38 -11.68 1.29
CA ASN A 286 -5.26 -11.24 0.22
C ASN A 286 -6.47 -10.49 0.78
N ILE A 287 -7.11 -10.98 1.84
CA ILE A 287 -8.24 -10.30 2.51
C ILE A 287 -7.86 -8.87 2.91
N LEU A 288 -6.74 -8.70 3.61
CA LEU A 288 -6.31 -7.40 4.15
C LEU A 288 -6.02 -6.36 3.05
N GLY A 289 -5.65 -6.80 1.84
CA GLY A 289 -5.40 -5.94 0.69
C GLY A 289 -6.48 -5.99 -0.39
N THR A 290 -7.70 -6.45 -0.10
CA THR A 290 -8.77 -6.49 -1.11
C THR A 290 -9.48 -5.14 -1.26
N ASN A 291 -9.76 -4.75 -2.50
CA ASN A 291 -10.51 -3.52 -2.80
C ASN A 291 -11.84 -3.45 -2.04
N SER A 292 -12.59 -4.55 -1.91
CA SER A 292 -13.84 -4.53 -1.13
C SER A 292 -13.65 -4.15 0.35
N LEU A 293 -12.55 -4.60 0.99
CA LEU A 293 -12.24 -4.20 2.36
C LEU A 293 -11.80 -2.73 2.42
N LEU A 294 -10.89 -2.33 1.51
CA LEU A 294 -10.36 -0.97 1.45
C LEU A 294 -11.45 0.07 1.13
N LEU A 295 -12.40 -0.26 0.24
CA LEU A 295 -13.64 0.49 -0.01
C LEU A 295 -14.43 0.72 1.29
N ARG A 296 -14.70 -0.35 2.04
CA ARG A 296 -15.47 -0.27 3.29
C ARG A 296 -14.77 0.63 4.31
N LEU A 297 -13.45 0.54 4.38
CA LEU A 297 -12.63 1.39 5.24
C LEU A 297 -12.68 2.86 4.77
N ALA A 298 -12.43 3.15 3.49
CA ALA A 298 -12.51 4.50 2.92
C ALA A 298 -13.88 5.15 3.17
N THR A 299 -14.94 4.37 3.00
CA THR A 299 -16.33 4.80 3.22
C THR A 299 -16.61 5.04 4.69
N ALA A 300 -16.22 4.13 5.58
CA ALA A 300 -16.37 4.31 7.03
C ALA A 300 -15.58 5.52 7.55
N TYR A 301 -14.48 5.88 6.88
CA TYR A 301 -13.73 7.09 7.17
C TYR A 301 -14.18 8.35 6.37
N ASN A 302 -15.23 8.26 5.55
CA ASN A 302 -15.73 9.35 4.71
C ASN A 302 -14.66 10.05 3.85
N MET A 303 -13.62 9.33 3.42
CA MET A 303 -12.49 9.93 2.69
C MET A 303 -12.93 10.58 1.37
N HIS A 304 -13.85 9.92 0.66
CA HIS A 304 -14.41 10.40 -0.61
C HIS A 304 -15.34 11.62 -0.48
N LEU A 305 -15.72 12.04 0.74
CA LEU A 305 -16.65 13.16 0.99
C LEU A 305 -15.97 14.40 1.58
N ALA A 306 -14.69 14.31 1.94
CA ALA A 306 -14.05 15.32 2.76
C ALA A 306 -13.51 16.52 1.97
N LEU A 307 -13.26 16.38 0.66
CA LEU A 307 -12.82 17.49 -0.18
C LEU A 307 -14.03 18.36 -0.57
N GLU A 308 -14.03 19.62 -0.16
CA GLU A 308 -15.12 20.57 -0.45
C GLU A 308 -14.83 21.33 -1.74
N ASP A 309 -14.90 20.63 -2.86
CA ASP A 309 -14.87 21.21 -4.20
C ASP A 309 -16.13 20.80 -4.97
N PRO A 310 -17.04 21.74 -5.32
CA PRO A 310 -18.28 21.42 -6.00
C PRO A 310 -18.08 20.77 -7.37
N THR A 311 -17.08 21.21 -8.14
CA THR A 311 -16.81 20.67 -9.48
C THR A 311 -16.32 19.23 -9.38
N VAL A 312 -15.39 18.96 -8.45
CA VAL A 312 -14.93 17.58 -8.17
C VAL A 312 -16.07 16.73 -7.63
N SER A 313 -16.85 17.26 -6.67
CA SER A 313 -17.93 16.52 -6.01
C SER A 313 -19.05 16.14 -6.98
N THR A 314 -19.41 17.03 -7.90
CA THR A 314 -20.40 16.76 -8.95
C THR A 314 -19.89 15.69 -9.90
N LEU A 315 -18.66 15.82 -10.41
CA LEU A 315 -18.06 14.81 -11.28
C LEU A 315 -18.00 13.44 -10.61
N LEU A 316 -17.55 13.39 -9.36
CA LEU A 316 -17.46 12.17 -8.56
C LEU A 316 -18.82 11.47 -8.45
N ARG A 317 -19.87 12.21 -8.08
CA ARG A 317 -21.23 11.68 -7.87
C ARG A 317 -21.90 11.22 -9.14
N GLU A 318 -21.74 11.98 -10.23
CA GLU A 318 -22.47 11.74 -11.47
C GLU A 318 -21.79 10.71 -12.37
N SER A 319 -20.45 10.67 -12.36
CA SER A 319 -19.68 9.89 -13.34
C SER A 319 -18.93 8.69 -12.76
N TYR A 320 -18.56 8.72 -11.48
CA TYR A 320 -17.59 7.74 -10.94
C TYR A 320 -18.16 6.83 -9.87
N ILE A 321 -18.99 7.35 -8.96
CA ILE A 321 -19.64 6.55 -7.92
C ILE A 321 -21.16 6.77 -7.83
N PRO A 322 -21.90 6.75 -8.96
CA PRO A 322 -23.33 7.00 -8.98
C PRO A 322 -24.14 5.99 -8.14
N GLN A 323 -23.77 4.71 -8.09
CA GLN A 323 -24.51 3.69 -7.33
C GLN A 323 -24.34 3.88 -5.82
N THR A 324 -23.12 4.17 -5.38
CA THR A 324 -22.81 4.50 -3.97
C THR A 324 -23.68 5.64 -3.46
N PHE A 325 -23.94 6.66 -4.30
CA PHE A 325 -24.82 7.79 -3.94
C PHE A 325 -26.32 7.50 -4.15
N ALA A 326 -26.69 6.80 -5.22
CA ALA A 326 -28.09 6.58 -5.59
C ALA A 326 -28.76 5.40 -4.85
N LYS A 327 -28.00 4.56 -4.13
CA LYS A 327 -28.48 3.29 -3.55
C LYS A 327 -29.24 2.41 -4.58
N ALA A 328 -28.84 2.51 -5.85
CA ALA A 328 -29.51 1.83 -6.96
C ALA A 328 -29.04 0.38 -7.11
N THR A 329 -29.88 -0.45 -7.73
CA THR A 329 -29.67 -1.91 -7.88
C THR A 329 -28.56 -2.24 -8.88
N ALA A 330 -27.57 -2.97 -8.36
CA ALA A 330 -26.62 -3.92 -8.96
C ALA A 330 -26.55 -4.01 -10.50
N ASP A 331 -25.82 -3.10 -11.13
CA ASP A 331 -24.98 -3.47 -12.27
C ASP A 331 -23.63 -3.93 -11.71
N THR A 332 -23.27 -5.19 -11.95
CA THR A 332 -22.08 -5.84 -11.36
C THR A 332 -20.77 -5.21 -11.83
N ASP A 333 -20.71 -4.74 -13.06
CA ASP A 333 -19.47 -4.19 -13.64
C ASP A 333 -19.23 -2.77 -13.12
N ILE A 334 -20.29 -1.97 -13.01
CA ILE A 334 -20.24 -0.65 -12.39
C ILE A 334 -19.89 -0.79 -10.90
N GLY A 335 -20.47 -1.76 -10.19
CA GLY A 335 -20.15 -2.01 -8.79
C GLY A 335 -18.69 -2.37 -8.54
N GLN A 336 -18.08 -3.17 -9.43
CA GLN A 336 -16.64 -3.50 -9.35
C GLN A 336 -15.76 -2.26 -9.59
N TYR A 337 -16.13 -1.42 -10.56
CA TYR A 337 -15.43 -0.17 -10.82
C TYR A 337 -15.48 0.79 -9.62
N GLU A 338 -16.67 1.00 -9.04
CA GLU A 338 -16.83 1.85 -7.85
C GLU A 338 -16.04 1.30 -6.64
N GLU A 339 -15.98 -0.03 -6.50
CA GLU A 339 -15.17 -0.69 -5.48
C GLU A 339 -13.69 -0.35 -5.63
N GLU A 340 -13.11 -0.50 -6.82
CA GLU A 340 -11.71 -0.14 -7.09
C GLU A 340 -11.50 1.37 -6.85
N PHE A 341 -12.36 2.21 -7.42
CA PHE A 341 -12.25 3.66 -7.31
C PHE A 341 -12.26 4.19 -5.86
N LEU A 342 -13.10 3.61 -5.00
CA LEU A 342 -13.18 4.02 -3.60
C LEU A 342 -12.10 3.37 -2.73
N ALA A 343 -11.63 2.17 -3.08
CA ALA A 343 -10.48 1.54 -2.42
C ALA A 343 -9.23 2.41 -2.54
N ASP A 344 -9.00 2.99 -3.72
CA ASP A 344 -7.87 3.89 -4.00
C ASP A 344 -7.80 5.09 -3.02
N TYR A 345 -8.92 5.58 -2.49
CA TYR A 345 -8.91 6.63 -1.46
C TYR A 345 -8.21 6.18 -0.17
N PHE A 346 -8.43 4.93 0.25
CA PHE A 346 -7.77 4.39 1.44
C PHE A 346 -6.27 4.23 1.21
N GLU A 347 -5.88 3.76 0.03
CA GLU A 347 -4.48 3.63 -0.36
C GLU A 347 -3.80 5.00 -0.42
N GLN A 348 -4.40 5.96 -1.13
CA GLN A 348 -3.89 7.33 -1.24
C GLN A 348 -3.73 7.99 0.13
N TYR A 349 -4.72 7.83 1.03
CA TYR A 349 -4.61 8.33 2.40
C TYR A 349 -3.47 7.66 3.17
N SER A 350 -3.34 6.33 3.06
CA SER A 350 -2.28 5.57 3.72
C SER A 350 -0.89 5.99 3.23
N GLY A 351 -0.72 6.17 1.93
CA GLY A 351 0.51 6.66 1.31
C GLY A 351 0.84 8.09 1.74
N ALA A 352 -0.16 8.97 1.77
CA ALA A 352 -0.01 10.34 2.26
C ALA A 352 0.35 10.41 3.74
N LEU A 353 -0.33 9.65 4.59
CA LEU A 353 -0.02 9.56 6.01
C LEU A 353 1.39 9.04 6.24
N PHE A 354 1.84 8.06 5.46
CA PHE A 354 3.20 7.55 5.56
C PHE A 354 4.25 8.60 5.20
N LEU A 355 4.01 9.46 4.21
CA LEU A 355 4.95 10.54 3.86
C LEU A 355 5.02 11.62 4.94
N ASP A 356 3.93 11.88 5.64
CA ASP A 356 3.87 12.88 6.72
C ASP A 356 4.40 12.32 8.04
N LEU A 357 3.90 11.14 8.45
CA LEU A 357 4.11 10.50 9.74
C LEU A 357 4.28 8.97 9.57
N PRO A 358 5.47 8.48 9.15
CA PRO A 358 5.70 7.08 8.82
C PRO A 358 5.32 6.08 9.93
N GLU A 359 5.72 6.37 11.17
CA GLU A 359 5.47 5.46 12.29
C GLU A 359 3.98 5.44 12.68
N ALA A 360 3.32 6.61 12.68
CA ALA A 360 1.88 6.67 12.94
C ALA A 360 1.06 5.93 11.87
N ALA A 361 1.51 5.95 10.60
CA ALA A 361 0.88 5.19 9.53
C ALA A 361 0.96 3.68 9.78
N LYS A 362 2.15 3.17 10.14
CA LYS A 362 2.36 1.75 10.44
C LYS A 362 1.57 1.32 11.68
N GLU A 363 1.59 2.11 12.75
CA GLU A 363 0.86 1.83 13.99
C GLU A 363 -0.65 1.78 13.74
N TRP A 364 -1.19 2.76 13.00
CA TRP A 364 -2.61 2.78 12.64
C TRP A 364 -3.04 1.58 11.79
N LEU A 365 -2.25 1.22 10.77
CA LEU A 365 -2.51 0.02 9.96
C LEU A 365 -2.43 -1.25 10.80
N SER A 366 -1.46 -1.35 11.71
CA SER A 366 -1.31 -2.48 12.64
C SER A 366 -2.54 -2.62 13.52
N GLU A 367 -2.96 -1.56 14.19
CA GLU A 367 -4.15 -1.58 15.06
C GLU A 367 -5.42 -1.90 14.26
N LEU A 368 -5.57 -1.32 13.07
CA LEU A 368 -6.72 -1.57 12.20
C LEU A 368 -6.80 -3.04 11.78
N PHE A 369 -5.71 -3.61 11.28
CA PHE A 369 -5.67 -4.99 10.80
C PHE A 369 -5.75 -5.99 11.95
N GLU A 370 -5.17 -5.70 13.11
CA GLU A 370 -5.35 -6.53 14.31
C GLU A 370 -6.82 -6.64 14.72
N ARG A 371 -7.57 -5.53 14.72
CA ARG A 371 -9.01 -5.54 15.01
C ARG A 371 -9.81 -6.37 14.00
N ILE A 372 -9.42 -6.33 12.72
CA ILE A 372 -10.04 -7.14 11.66
C ILE A 372 -9.72 -8.63 11.83
N LEU A 373 -8.46 -8.98 12.04
CA LEU A 373 -8.00 -10.36 12.23
C LEU A 373 -8.57 -11.00 13.49
N ALA A 374 -8.69 -10.23 14.58
CA ALA A 374 -9.32 -10.69 15.81
C ALA A 374 -10.78 -11.12 15.58
N LEU A 375 -11.55 -10.34 14.83
CA LEU A 375 -12.94 -10.69 14.52
C LEU A 375 -13.04 -11.95 13.64
N ILE A 376 -12.23 -12.04 12.58
CA ILE A 376 -12.16 -13.25 11.73
C ILE A 376 -11.91 -14.49 12.59
N SER A 377 -11.02 -14.35 13.58
CA SER A 377 -10.62 -15.43 14.48
C SER A 377 -11.68 -15.81 15.51
N ASP A 378 -12.47 -14.86 16.00
CA ASP A 378 -13.57 -15.16 16.93
C ASP A 378 -14.74 -15.84 16.22
N THR A 379 -15.07 -15.41 14.99
CA THR A 379 -16.03 -16.12 14.14
C THR A 379 -15.55 -17.55 13.85
N TYR A 380 -14.26 -17.73 13.56
CA TYR A 380 -13.60 -19.03 13.47
C TYR A 380 -13.82 -19.88 14.73
N ARG A 381 -13.56 -19.36 15.95
CA ARG A 381 -13.75 -20.12 17.21
C ARG A 381 -15.20 -20.45 17.52
N ILE A 382 -16.13 -19.53 17.29
CA ILE A 382 -17.55 -19.71 17.61
C ILE A 382 -18.16 -20.81 16.73
N ASN A 383 -17.79 -20.85 15.44
CA ASN A 383 -18.28 -21.85 14.51
C ASN A 383 -17.60 -23.21 14.70
N HIS A 384 -16.30 -23.26 15.02
CA HIS A 384 -15.60 -24.51 15.37
C HIS A 384 -16.09 -25.18 16.66
N ARG A 385 -16.70 -24.43 17.59
CA ARG A 385 -17.38 -25.05 18.74
C ARG A 385 -18.67 -25.77 18.36
N ARG A 386 -19.28 -25.43 17.22
CA ARG A 386 -20.58 -25.98 16.79
C ARG A 386 -20.44 -27.14 15.80
N ASP A 387 -19.32 -27.26 15.09
CA ASP A 387 -19.13 -28.34 14.13
C ASP A 387 -17.65 -28.79 14.10
N ALA A 388 -17.39 -30.00 14.58
CA ALA A 388 -16.04 -30.55 14.72
C ALA A 388 -15.36 -30.86 13.38
N ASN A 389 -16.11 -30.83 12.26
CA ASN A 389 -15.63 -31.20 10.93
C ASN A 389 -15.71 -30.06 9.89
N ALA A 390 -16.09 -28.85 10.26
CA ALA A 390 -16.21 -27.74 9.31
C ALA A 390 -14.82 -27.20 8.91
N LEU A 391 -14.37 -27.53 7.70
CA LEU A 391 -13.24 -26.90 7.03
C LEU A 391 -13.72 -25.62 6.35
N PHE A 392 -13.58 -24.47 7.02
CA PHE A 392 -13.77 -23.18 6.37
C PHE A 392 -12.58 -22.89 5.45
N ASP A 393 -12.85 -22.76 4.15
CA ASP A 393 -11.88 -22.45 3.12
C ASP A 393 -11.95 -20.97 2.68
N TYR A 394 -11.16 -20.62 1.66
CA TYR A 394 -11.14 -19.29 1.06
C TYR A 394 -12.53 -18.75 0.72
N ARG A 395 -13.47 -19.61 0.31
CA ARG A 395 -14.82 -19.20 -0.10
C ARG A 395 -15.62 -18.64 1.07
N ALA A 396 -15.47 -19.24 2.23
CA ALA A 396 -16.26 -18.85 3.38
C ALA A 396 -15.77 -17.51 3.95
N TRP A 397 -14.46 -17.26 3.96
CA TRP A 397 -13.93 -15.94 4.32
C TRP A 397 -14.13 -14.89 3.24
N SER A 398 -14.19 -15.25 1.96
CA SER A 398 -14.54 -14.27 0.91
C SER A 398 -16.01 -13.85 0.99
N VAL A 399 -16.90 -14.76 1.36
CA VAL A 399 -18.32 -14.46 1.60
C VAL A 399 -18.47 -13.64 2.90
N ASP A 400 -17.86 -14.09 4.00
CA ASP A 400 -18.03 -13.46 5.31
C ASP A 400 -17.24 -12.15 5.44
N VAL A 401 -15.97 -12.09 5.04
CA VAL A 401 -15.10 -10.93 5.31
C VAL A 401 -15.23 -9.85 4.24
N ILE A 402 -15.34 -10.28 2.98
CA ILE A 402 -15.25 -9.41 1.80
C ILE A 402 -16.66 -9.16 1.22
N GLY A 403 -17.63 -10.05 1.47
CA GLY A 403 -18.99 -9.96 0.91
C GLY A 403 -19.07 -10.41 -0.55
N ARG A 404 -18.09 -11.17 -1.04
CA ARG A 404 -18.09 -11.73 -2.40
C ARG A 404 -18.83 -13.06 -2.38
N SER A 405 -20.01 -13.14 -3.01
CA SER A 405 -20.57 -14.43 -3.42
C SER A 405 -19.74 -14.94 -4.60
N ILE A 406 -19.10 -16.12 -4.46
CA ILE A 406 -18.47 -16.81 -5.59
C ILE A 406 -19.54 -17.59 -6.34
#